data_AF-A0A1H6ZUP3-F1
#
_entry.id   AF-A0A1H6ZUP3-F1
#
_cell.length_a   1.000
_cell.length_b   1.000
_cell.length_c   1.000
_cell.angle_alpha   90.00
_cell.angle_beta   90.00
_cell.angle_gamma   90.00
#
_symmetry.space_group_name_H-M   'P 1'
#
loop_
_entity.id
_entity.type
_entity.pdbx_description
1 polymer ?
#
loop_
_entity_poly.entity_id
_entity_poly.type
_entity_poly.pdbx_seq_one_letter_code
_entity_poly.pdbx_strand_id
1 'polypeptide(L)'
;MWHSKHLFIHDFGLIDQFLSGHLFRVIDAVTPDQWFFIRYWQGGPHIRLRCRFEDPVRKKRFDALLSDRLEAFGKDHADHPFREVSYDNRIVELEGVNNLEVYPNFSIRDIPYGPEWERYGGQEAMGHSEQLFHRSSEMAKTIIDSLEWPKRYVVAFDLMQYSFMIAEKIGMTRSEEDFFSAYHRVWESFGADARHEAVRNALQKRLEKNRYRSEVPEVYRDYLADLESAMRRILDIQNTYREEDVHYLMVSHIHMLNNRLGISPENEHFLSGIFLAKGAAAV
;
A
#
# COMPACT_ATOMS: atom_id res chain seq x y z
N MET A 1 9.03 -0.13 20.66
CA MET A 1 8.62 -1.43 20.07
C MET A 1 7.33 -1.22 19.28
N TRP A 2 7.12 -1.96 18.19
CA TRP A 2 5.87 -1.95 17.44
C TRP A 2 4.79 -2.79 18.14
N HIS A 3 3.61 -2.21 18.32
CA HIS A 3 2.40 -2.93 18.68
C HIS A 3 1.61 -3.23 17.41
N SER A 4 1.25 -4.51 17.21
CA SER A 4 0.63 -4.98 15.97
C SER A 4 -0.74 -5.57 16.25
N LYS A 5 -1.76 -5.00 15.61
CA LYS A 5 -3.16 -5.35 15.74
C LYS A 5 -3.74 -5.72 14.38
N HIS A 6 -4.39 -6.86 14.29
CA HIS A 6 -5.11 -7.30 13.11
C HIS A 6 -6.60 -7.11 13.37
N LEU A 7 -7.25 -6.25 12.59
CA LEU A 7 -8.66 -5.89 12.71
C LEU A 7 -9.43 -6.58 11.58
N PHE A 8 -10.09 -7.68 11.91
CA PHE A 8 -10.83 -8.51 10.96
C PHE A 8 -12.17 -7.87 10.63
N ILE A 9 -12.37 -7.54 9.36
CA ILE A 9 -13.60 -6.98 8.79
C ILE A 9 -13.73 -7.64 7.42
N HIS A 10 -14.57 -8.67 7.31
CA HIS A 10 -14.61 -9.60 6.17
C HIS A 10 -15.23 -9.03 4.88
N ASP A 11 -15.02 -7.73 4.62
CA ASP A 11 -15.47 -7.02 3.44
C ASP A 11 -14.54 -5.82 3.20
N PHE A 12 -13.89 -5.76 2.03
CA PHE A 12 -12.95 -4.67 1.71
C PHE A 12 -13.62 -3.30 1.54
N GLY A 13 -14.92 -3.26 1.19
CA GLY A 13 -15.71 -2.04 1.16
C GLY A 13 -15.97 -1.52 2.57
N LEU A 14 -16.33 -2.41 3.50
CA LEU A 14 -16.46 -2.04 4.92
C LEU A 14 -15.12 -1.67 5.56
N ILE A 15 -14.01 -2.29 5.15
CA ILE A 15 -12.66 -1.85 5.55
C ILE A 15 -12.46 -0.37 5.17
N ASP A 16 -12.82 0.03 3.95
CA ASP A 16 -12.67 1.42 3.50
C ASP A 16 -13.49 2.40 4.35
N GLN A 17 -14.74 2.02 4.67
CA GLN A 17 -15.62 2.80 5.55
C GLN A 17 -15.06 2.88 6.98
N PHE A 18 -14.57 1.78 7.52
CA PHE A 18 -13.96 1.74 8.85
C PHE A 18 -12.69 2.60 8.92
N LEU A 19 -11.85 2.57 7.88
CA LEU A 19 -10.64 3.39 7.81
C LEU A 19 -10.98 4.89 7.98
N SER A 20 -11.86 5.43 7.12
CA SER A 20 -12.19 6.86 7.12
C SER A 20 -13.10 7.29 8.28
N GLY A 21 -14.13 6.49 8.58
CA GLY A 21 -15.14 6.81 9.58
C GLY A 21 -14.67 6.57 11.02
N HIS A 22 -13.76 5.62 11.24
CA HIS A 22 -13.40 5.16 12.58
C HIS A 22 -11.89 5.20 12.83
N LEU A 23 -11.10 4.38 12.14
CA LEU A 23 -9.68 4.19 12.46
C LEU A 23 -8.91 5.51 12.44
N PHE A 24 -9.04 6.30 11.38
CA PHE A 24 -8.34 7.57 11.26
C PHE A 24 -8.75 8.58 12.33
N ARG A 25 -9.99 8.52 12.80
CA ARG A 25 -10.48 9.34 13.92
C ARG A 25 -9.85 8.91 15.25
N VAL A 26 -9.65 7.60 15.45
CA VAL A 26 -8.91 7.08 16.61
C VAL A 26 -7.45 7.51 16.57
N ILE A 27 -6.81 7.43 15.40
CA ILE A 27 -5.43 7.87 15.18
C ILE A 27 -5.29 9.37 15.50
N ASP A 28 -6.20 10.21 15.02
CA ASP A 28 -6.15 11.66 15.28
C ASP A 28 -6.42 12.01 16.75
N ALA A 29 -7.32 11.26 17.42
CA ALA A 29 -7.69 11.54 18.80
C ALA A 29 -6.61 11.14 19.83
N VAL A 30 -5.74 10.20 19.48
CA VAL A 30 -4.75 9.62 20.41
C VAL A 30 -3.31 9.86 19.95
N THR A 31 -3.07 9.95 18.65
CA THR A 31 -1.78 10.26 18.00
C THR A 31 -0.64 9.33 18.45
N PRO A 32 -0.53 8.12 17.86
CA PRO A 32 0.65 7.27 18.04
C PRO A 32 1.92 7.98 17.56
N ASP A 33 3.09 7.64 18.12
CA ASP A 33 4.36 8.26 17.71
C ASP A 33 4.72 7.94 16.26
N GLN A 34 4.43 6.71 15.87
CA GLN A 34 4.46 6.26 14.49
C GLN A 34 3.36 5.23 14.31
N TRP A 35 2.81 5.17 13.11
CA TRP A 35 1.82 4.16 12.77
C TRP A 35 1.83 3.89 11.27
N PHE A 36 1.51 2.66 10.91
CA PHE A 36 1.20 2.33 9.53
C PHE A 36 0.19 1.19 9.49
N PHE A 37 -0.53 1.10 8.37
CA PHE A 37 -1.47 0.02 8.13
C PHE A 37 -1.29 -0.58 6.75
N ILE A 38 -1.77 -1.81 6.59
CA ILE A 38 -1.91 -2.48 5.30
C ILE A 38 -3.24 -3.24 5.28
N ARG A 39 -3.82 -3.43 4.10
CA ARG A 39 -4.96 -4.32 3.87
C ARG A 39 -4.43 -5.72 3.59
N TYR A 40 -5.05 -6.76 4.16
CA TYR A 40 -4.61 -8.14 3.94
C TYR A 40 -5.79 -9.11 3.92
N TRP A 41 -5.56 -10.32 3.39
CA TRP A 41 -6.61 -11.30 3.09
C TRP A 41 -6.51 -12.59 3.92
N GLN A 42 -5.31 -12.98 4.36
CA GLN A 42 -5.10 -14.25 5.09
C GLN A 42 -5.82 -14.25 6.44
N GLY A 43 -6.64 -15.28 6.68
CA GLY A 43 -7.46 -15.37 7.88
C GLY A 43 -8.75 -14.56 7.82
N GLY A 44 -9.14 -14.11 6.62
CA GLY A 44 -10.26 -13.20 6.37
C GLY A 44 -9.77 -11.79 6.03
N PRO A 45 -10.50 -11.01 5.20
CA PRO A 45 -10.17 -9.62 4.94
C PRO A 45 -9.99 -8.84 6.25
N HIS A 46 -8.89 -8.10 6.36
CA HIS A 46 -8.57 -7.36 7.58
C HIS A 46 -7.59 -6.21 7.33
N ILE A 47 -7.51 -5.33 8.33
CA ILE A 47 -6.47 -4.30 8.43
C ILE A 47 -5.39 -4.85 9.36
N ARG A 48 -4.13 -4.83 8.94
CA ARG A 48 -3.01 -4.99 9.87
C ARG A 48 -2.48 -3.61 10.24
N LEU A 49 -2.63 -3.22 11.50
CA LEU A 49 -2.31 -1.90 12.04
C LEU A 49 -1.14 -1.99 13.02
N ARG A 50 -0.12 -1.17 12.80
CA ARG A 50 1.14 -1.19 13.53
C ARG A 50 1.32 0.18 14.12
N CYS A 51 1.52 0.27 15.42
CA CYS A 51 1.64 1.53 16.15
C CYS A 51 2.82 1.49 17.12
N ARG A 52 3.49 2.63 17.28
CA ARG A 52 4.47 2.88 18.35
C ARG A 52 3.88 3.84 19.37
N PHE A 53 4.12 3.52 20.64
CA PHE A 53 3.78 4.36 21.77
C PHE A 53 4.96 4.36 22.75
N GLU A 54 5.50 5.54 23.04
CA GLU A 54 6.45 5.77 24.13
C GLU A 54 5.72 5.87 25.48
N ASP A 55 4.48 6.39 25.47
CA ASP A 55 3.62 6.49 26.65
C ASP A 55 2.64 5.30 26.74
N PRO A 56 2.75 4.44 27.76
CA PRO A 56 1.84 3.32 27.99
C PRO A 56 0.39 3.74 28.25
N VAL A 57 0.15 4.93 28.83
CA VAL A 57 -1.20 5.43 29.12
C VAL A 57 -1.91 5.78 27.81
N ARG A 58 -1.24 6.51 26.93
CA ARG A 58 -1.72 6.77 25.56
C ARG A 58 -2.01 5.48 24.79
N LYS A 59 -1.14 4.46 24.90
CA LYS A 59 -1.39 3.13 24.32
C LYS A 59 -2.67 2.50 24.86
N LYS A 60 -2.86 2.47 26.19
CA LYS A 60 -4.06 1.86 26.81
C LYS A 60 -5.34 2.57 26.35
N ARG A 61 -5.30 3.91 26.24
CA ARG A 61 -6.41 4.71 25.70
C ARG A 61 -6.69 4.37 24.23
N PHE A 62 -5.64 4.21 23.41
CA PHE A 62 -5.76 3.80 22.01
C PHE A 62 -6.46 2.44 21.89
N ASP A 63 -6.00 1.44 22.65
CA ASP A 63 -6.53 0.08 22.60
C ASP A 63 -8.02 0.04 22.96
N ALA A 64 -8.41 0.76 24.02
CA ALA A 64 -9.81 0.86 24.45
C ALA A 64 -10.67 1.50 23.36
N LEU A 65 -10.27 2.69 22.87
CA LEU A 65 -11.04 3.41 21.85
C LEU A 65 -11.15 2.62 20.54
N LEU A 66 -10.09 1.94 20.13
CA LEU A 66 -10.10 1.11 18.93
C LEU A 66 -11.08 -0.07 19.04
N SER A 67 -11.09 -0.72 20.21
CA SER A 67 -11.98 -1.84 20.50
C SER A 67 -13.44 -1.39 20.51
N ASP A 68 -13.74 -0.29 21.21
CA ASP A 68 -15.09 0.29 21.26
C ASP A 68 -15.60 0.67 19.86
N ARG A 69 -14.73 1.24 19.01
CA ARG A 69 -15.09 1.62 17.64
C ARG A 69 -15.35 0.42 16.74
N LEU A 70 -14.57 -0.66 16.84
CA LEU A 70 -14.80 -1.86 16.05
C LEU A 70 -16.07 -2.59 16.51
N GLU A 71 -16.32 -2.67 17.82
CA GLU A 71 -17.53 -3.29 18.35
C GLU A 71 -18.79 -2.54 17.90
N ALA A 72 -18.80 -1.21 18.00
CA ALA A 72 -19.91 -0.38 17.51
C ALA A 72 -20.11 -0.57 16.01
N PHE A 73 -19.04 -0.51 15.22
CA PHE A 73 -19.10 -0.72 13.77
C PHE A 73 -19.65 -2.11 13.41
N GLY A 74 -19.27 -3.15 14.16
CA GLY A 74 -19.80 -4.50 13.98
C GLY A 74 -21.29 -4.62 14.29
N LYS A 75 -21.79 -3.91 15.32
CA LYS A 75 -23.23 -3.84 15.63
C LYS A 75 -24.00 -3.14 14.52
N ASP A 76 -23.48 -2.04 14.00
CA ASP A 76 -24.11 -1.26 12.91
C ASP A 76 -24.18 -2.06 11.59
N HIS A 77 -23.34 -3.07 11.43
CA HIS A 77 -23.27 -3.93 10.24
C HIS A 77 -23.63 -5.39 10.52
N ALA A 78 -24.37 -5.67 11.60
CA ALA A 78 -24.76 -7.02 11.97
C ALA A 78 -25.58 -7.74 10.88
N ASP A 79 -26.40 -6.98 10.14
CA ASP A 79 -27.23 -7.48 9.04
C ASP A 79 -26.53 -7.42 7.66
N HIS A 80 -25.26 -7.00 7.60
CA HIS A 80 -24.52 -6.93 6.33
C HIS A 80 -24.31 -8.34 5.75
N PRO A 81 -24.62 -8.56 4.46
CA PRO A 81 -24.45 -9.88 3.84
C PRO A 81 -22.98 -10.17 3.56
N PHE A 82 -22.28 -10.76 4.54
CA PHE A 82 -20.90 -11.20 4.38
C PHE A 82 -20.81 -12.41 3.45
N ARG A 83 -19.81 -12.38 2.56
CA ARG A 83 -19.41 -13.57 1.81
C ARG A 83 -18.61 -14.48 2.73
N GLU A 84 -18.74 -15.78 2.53
CA GLU A 84 -17.86 -16.75 3.16
C GLU A 84 -16.41 -16.48 2.74
N VAL A 85 -15.50 -16.53 3.71
CA VAL A 85 -14.08 -16.32 3.44
C VAL A 85 -13.57 -17.52 2.63
N SER A 86 -13.21 -17.26 1.38
CA SER A 86 -12.59 -18.24 0.50
C SER A 86 -11.24 -17.73 0.01
N TYR A 87 -10.35 -18.67 -0.28
CA TYR A 87 -8.99 -18.38 -0.72
C TYR A 87 -8.81 -18.79 -2.18
N ASP A 88 -8.22 -17.92 -2.97
CA ASP A 88 -7.75 -18.26 -4.32
C ASP A 88 -6.43 -18.99 -4.18
N ASN A 89 -6.37 -20.24 -4.64
CA ASN A 89 -5.16 -21.09 -4.55
C ASN A 89 -3.94 -20.42 -5.18
N ARG A 90 -4.12 -19.59 -6.22
CA ARG A 90 -3.02 -18.85 -6.85
C ARG A 90 -2.37 -17.86 -5.88
N ILE A 91 -3.19 -17.17 -5.08
CA ILE A 91 -2.73 -16.20 -4.08
C ILE A 91 -2.06 -16.93 -2.91
N VAL A 92 -2.62 -18.08 -2.50
CA VAL A 92 -2.04 -18.91 -1.44
C VAL A 92 -0.65 -19.41 -1.83
N GLU A 93 -0.47 -19.89 -3.06
CA GLU A 93 0.81 -20.35 -3.60
C GLU A 93 1.81 -19.20 -3.73
N LEU A 94 1.40 -18.05 -4.29
CA LEU A 94 2.26 -16.86 -4.46
C LEU A 94 2.81 -16.33 -3.13
N GLU A 95 1.97 -16.29 -2.10
CA GLU A 95 2.33 -15.75 -0.80
C GLU A 95 2.92 -16.82 0.15
N GLY A 96 3.03 -18.08 -0.31
CA GLY A 96 3.62 -19.18 0.45
C GLY A 96 2.89 -19.49 1.77
N VAL A 97 1.57 -19.31 1.80
CA VAL A 97 0.77 -19.37 3.03
C VAL A 97 0.29 -20.79 3.30
N ASN A 98 0.65 -21.33 4.48
CA ASN A 98 0.25 -22.70 4.88
C ASN A 98 -0.89 -22.74 5.91
N ASN A 99 -1.15 -21.64 6.62
CA ASN A 99 -2.25 -21.55 7.60
C ASN A 99 -3.37 -20.65 7.06
N LEU A 100 -4.53 -21.25 6.84
CA LEU A 100 -5.74 -20.62 6.31
C LEU A 100 -6.83 -20.46 7.37
N GLU A 101 -6.50 -20.63 8.66
CA GLU A 101 -7.42 -20.39 9.77
C GLU A 101 -8.08 -19.00 9.66
N VAL A 102 -9.41 -19.00 9.59
CA VAL A 102 -10.22 -17.79 9.48
C VAL A 102 -10.50 -17.26 10.89
N TYR A 103 -10.16 -16.00 11.13
CA TYR A 103 -10.48 -15.35 12.41
C TYR A 103 -11.92 -14.86 12.42
N PRO A 104 -12.54 -14.67 13.60
CA PRO A 104 -13.87 -14.12 13.68
C PRO A 104 -13.96 -12.72 13.06
N ASN A 105 -15.03 -12.45 12.32
CA ASN A 105 -15.33 -11.11 11.81
C ASN A 105 -15.51 -10.12 12.98
N PHE A 106 -15.24 -8.83 12.73
CA PHE A 106 -15.28 -7.75 13.73
C PHE A 106 -14.47 -8.05 15.00
N SER A 107 -13.29 -8.66 14.84
CA SER A 107 -12.41 -8.97 15.95
C SER A 107 -11.04 -8.31 15.82
N ILE A 108 -10.39 -8.07 16.96
CA ILE A 108 -9.00 -7.60 17.03
C ILE A 108 -8.13 -8.73 17.56
N ARG A 109 -7.01 -8.99 16.89
CA ARG A 109 -5.97 -9.93 17.36
C ARG A 109 -4.63 -9.23 17.48
N ASP A 110 -3.96 -9.45 18.59
CA ASP A 110 -2.56 -9.03 18.77
C ASP A 110 -1.66 -10.10 18.14
N ILE A 111 -1.20 -9.85 16.91
CA ILE A 111 -0.32 -10.75 16.16
C ILE A 111 1.04 -10.07 16.00
N PRO A 112 2.16 -10.69 16.43
CA PRO A 112 3.48 -10.06 16.39
C PRO A 112 3.86 -9.54 15.00
N TYR A 113 4.49 -8.36 14.98
CA TYR A 113 5.05 -7.81 13.75
C TYR A 113 6.43 -8.44 13.47
N GLY A 114 6.53 -9.15 12.35
CA GLY A 114 7.79 -9.59 11.75
C GLY A 114 8.19 -8.64 10.61
N PRO A 115 9.27 -7.86 10.73
CA PRO A 115 9.75 -7.04 9.61
C PRO A 115 10.27 -7.90 8.46
N GLU A 116 9.92 -7.54 7.21
CA GLU A 116 10.38 -8.22 6.00
C GLU A 116 11.76 -7.68 5.57
N TRP A 117 12.82 -7.98 6.34
CA TRP A 117 14.15 -7.41 6.12
C TRP A 117 14.65 -7.58 4.68
N GLU A 118 14.57 -8.79 4.12
CA GLU A 118 15.04 -9.10 2.76
C GLU A 118 14.40 -8.18 1.70
N ARG A 119 13.09 -7.93 1.83
CA ARG A 119 12.32 -7.11 0.90
C ARG A 119 12.66 -5.62 0.99
N TYR A 120 13.09 -5.16 2.16
CA TYR A 120 13.23 -3.73 2.47
C TYR A 120 14.68 -3.29 2.72
N GLY A 121 15.65 -4.02 2.18
CA GLY A 121 17.05 -3.62 2.16
C GLY A 121 17.87 -4.10 3.36
N GLY A 122 17.34 -5.02 4.16
CA GLY A 122 18.02 -5.59 5.32
C GLY A 122 17.70 -4.87 6.62
N GLN A 123 18.26 -5.38 7.72
CA GLN A 123 17.93 -4.91 9.07
C GLN A 123 18.31 -3.44 9.29
N GLU A 124 19.42 -2.98 8.73
CA GLU A 124 19.90 -1.60 8.87
C GLU A 124 19.00 -0.60 8.13
N ALA A 125 18.51 -0.97 6.93
CA ALA A 125 17.60 -0.16 6.13
C ALA A 125 16.15 -0.14 6.64
N MET A 126 15.74 -1.16 7.41
CA MET A 126 14.36 -1.36 7.83
C MET A 126 13.76 -0.14 8.53
N GLY A 127 14.53 0.55 9.37
CA GLY A 127 14.06 1.75 10.08
C GLY A 127 13.63 2.90 9.15
N HIS A 128 14.30 3.06 8.00
CA HIS A 128 13.91 4.03 6.98
C HIS A 128 12.65 3.59 6.23
N SER A 129 12.53 2.29 5.94
CA SER A 129 11.32 1.73 5.33
C SER A 129 10.10 1.88 6.25
N GLU A 130 10.25 1.66 7.56
CA GLU A 130 9.17 1.88 8.54
C GLU A 130 8.74 3.34 8.64
N GLN A 131 9.68 4.29 8.55
CA GLN A 131 9.36 5.72 8.47
C GLN A 131 8.55 6.03 7.21
N LEU A 132 8.92 5.45 6.07
CA LEU A 132 8.20 5.63 4.82
C LEU A 132 6.83 4.95 4.82
N PHE A 133 6.67 3.82 5.53
CA PHE A 133 5.37 3.19 5.77
C PHE A 133 4.44 4.10 6.57
N HIS A 134 5.00 4.84 7.52
CA HIS A 134 4.25 5.84 8.26
C HIS A 134 3.82 7.00 7.35
N ARG A 135 4.75 7.60 6.60
CA ARG A 135 4.44 8.70 5.66
C ARG A 135 3.43 8.31 4.59
N SER A 136 3.56 7.12 4.01
CA SER A 136 2.58 6.59 3.05
C SER A 136 1.22 6.31 3.67
N SER A 137 1.16 5.99 4.97
CA SER A 137 -0.12 5.85 5.69
C SER A 137 -0.78 7.20 5.96
N GLU A 138 -0.02 8.25 6.27
CA GLU A 138 -0.53 9.62 6.41
C GLU A 138 -1.07 10.17 5.08
N MET A 139 -0.34 9.92 3.98
CA MET A 139 -0.80 10.30 2.65
C MET A 139 -2.06 9.51 2.25
N ALA A 140 -2.06 8.19 2.46
CA ALA A 140 -3.23 7.37 2.18
C ALA A 140 -4.45 7.81 2.99
N LYS A 141 -4.28 8.15 4.28
CA LYS A 141 -5.34 8.73 5.11
C LYS A 141 -5.95 9.98 4.47
N THR A 142 -5.10 10.92 4.07
CA THR A 142 -5.54 12.17 3.42
C THR A 142 -6.30 11.91 2.13
N ILE A 143 -5.81 10.99 1.30
CA ILE A 143 -6.45 10.61 0.03
C ILE A 143 -7.79 9.91 0.28
N ILE A 144 -7.85 8.95 1.20
CA ILE A 144 -9.06 8.18 1.51
C ILE A 144 -10.18 9.07 2.05
N ASP A 145 -9.84 10.03 2.92
CA ASP A 145 -10.79 11.00 3.48
C ASP A 145 -11.28 12.03 2.44
N SER A 146 -10.50 12.30 1.39
CA SER A 146 -10.79 13.37 0.43
C SER A 146 -11.37 12.88 -0.89
N LEU A 147 -11.12 11.61 -1.25
CA LEU A 147 -11.42 11.08 -2.57
C LEU A 147 -12.16 9.75 -2.52
N GLU A 148 -13.20 9.65 -3.35
CA GLU A 148 -13.85 8.38 -3.67
C GLU A 148 -12.88 7.44 -4.38
N TRP A 149 -13.07 6.14 -4.16
CA TRP A 149 -12.17 5.08 -4.64
C TRP A 149 -11.77 5.21 -6.13
N PRO A 150 -12.69 5.47 -7.10
CA PRO A 150 -12.29 5.57 -8.51
C PRO A 150 -11.26 6.67 -8.81
N LYS A 151 -11.25 7.76 -8.03
CA LYS A 151 -10.27 8.86 -8.20
C LYS A 151 -8.90 8.49 -7.62
N ARG A 152 -8.86 7.60 -6.61
CA ARG A 152 -7.60 7.10 -6.02
C ARG A 152 -6.78 6.32 -7.03
N TYR A 153 -7.43 5.68 -8.00
CA TYR A 153 -6.79 5.00 -9.12
C TYR A 153 -5.86 5.92 -9.92
N VAL A 154 -6.30 7.16 -10.16
CA VAL A 154 -5.52 8.17 -10.88
C VAL A 154 -4.35 8.67 -10.03
N VAL A 155 -4.54 8.79 -8.71
CA VAL A 155 -3.47 9.17 -7.77
C VAL A 155 -2.40 8.08 -7.69
N ALA A 156 -2.80 6.81 -7.63
CA ALA A 156 -1.88 5.67 -7.67
C ALA A 156 -1.03 5.70 -8.94
N PHE A 157 -1.66 5.90 -10.11
CA PHE A 157 -0.94 6.02 -11.38
C PHE A 157 0.07 7.18 -11.40
N ASP A 158 -0.32 8.36 -10.92
CA ASP A 158 0.59 9.51 -10.83
C ASP A 158 1.79 9.19 -9.92
N LEU A 159 1.54 8.61 -8.75
CA LEU A 159 2.58 8.30 -7.77
C LEU A 159 3.50 7.17 -8.25
N MET A 160 2.99 6.19 -9.01
CA MET A 160 3.83 5.21 -9.72
C MET A 160 4.80 5.92 -10.67
N GLN A 161 4.30 6.85 -11.49
CA GLN A 161 5.12 7.60 -12.44
C GLN A 161 6.19 8.45 -11.76
N TYR A 162 5.81 9.27 -10.77
CA TYR A 162 6.77 10.14 -10.08
C TYR A 162 7.78 9.35 -9.23
N SER A 163 7.37 8.21 -8.65
CA SER A 163 8.28 7.31 -7.94
C SER A 163 9.30 6.69 -8.90
N PHE A 164 8.89 6.32 -10.12
CA PHE A 164 9.82 5.91 -11.17
C PHE A 164 10.81 7.03 -11.52
N MET A 165 10.35 8.27 -11.72
CA MET A 165 11.24 9.41 -12.01
C MET A 165 12.28 9.63 -10.90
N ILE A 166 11.89 9.43 -9.64
CA ILE A 166 12.83 9.44 -8.51
C ILE A 166 13.82 8.29 -8.62
N ALA A 167 13.35 7.07 -8.87
CA ALA A 167 14.20 5.88 -9.01
C ALA A 167 15.25 6.07 -10.12
N GLU A 168 14.85 6.62 -11.27
CA GLU A 168 15.75 6.95 -12.38
C GLU A 168 16.76 8.04 -11.96
N LYS A 169 16.29 9.14 -11.36
CA LYS A 169 17.13 10.25 -10.89
C LYS A 169 18.21 9.80 -9.89
N ILE A 170 17.89 8.82 -9.03
CA ILE A 170 18.82 8.34 -8.00
C ILE A 170 19.57 7.07 -8.40
N GLY A 171 19.44 6.63 -9.67
CA GLY A 171 20.23 5.54 -10.23
C GLY A 171 19.78 4.13 -9.82
N MET A 172 18.54 3.94 -9.37
CA MET A 172 18.00 2.62 -9.02
C MET A 172 17.60 1.78 -10.24
N THR A 173 17.38 2.42 -11.39
CA THR A 173 16.98 1.75 -12.64
C THR A 173 17.66 2.40 -13.84
N ARG A 174 17.83 1.63 -14.91
CA ARG A 174 18.47 2.06 -16.16
C ARG A 174 17.49 2.66 -17.16
N SER A 175 16.23 2.21 -17.12
CA SER A 175 15.19 2.66 -18.04
C SER A 175 13.79 2.53 -17.45
N GLU A 176 12.83 3.25 -18.05
CA GLU A 176 11.39 3.12 -17.77
C GLU A 176 10.90 1.70 -18.10
N GLU A 177 11.39 1.13 -19.19
CA GLU A 177 11.03 -0.22 -19.63
C GLU A 177 11.49 -1.28 -18.63
N ASP A 178 12.74 -1.22 -18.15
CA ASP A 178 13.27 -2.17 -17.16
C ASP A 178 12.45 -2.11 -15.86
N PHE A 179 12.19 -0.90 -15.37
CA PHE A 179 11.48 -0.68 -14.12
C PHE A 179 10.05 -1.22 -14.18
N PHE A 180 9.28 -0.82 -15.19
CA PHE A 180 7.88 -1.22 -15.28
C PHE A 180 7.72 -2.66 -15.78
N SER A 181 8.70 -3.23 -16.50
CA SER A 181 8.70 -4.66 -16.82
C SER A 181 8.90 -5.50 -15.57
N ALA A 182 9.85 -5.11 -14.71
CA ALA A 182 10.03 -5.76 -13.42
C ALA A 182 8.77 -5.64 -12.54
N TYR A 183 8.17 -4.45 -12.47
CA TYR A 183 6.91 -4.21 -11.76
C TYR A 183 5.78 -5.09 -12.30
N HIS A 184 5.61 -5.13 -13.62
CA HIS A 184 4.54 -5.84 -14.30
C HIS A 184 4.63 -7.35 -14.07
N ARG A 185 5.86 -7.91 -14.11
CA ARG A 185 6.13 -9.32 -13.85
C ARG A 185 5.74 -9.78 -12.44
N VAL A 186 5.84 -8.92 -11.43
CA VAL A 186 5.41 -9.25 -10.05
C VAL A 186 3.93 -9.65 -10.02
N TRP A 187 3.12 -9.13 -10.93
CA TRP A 187 1.67 -9.30 -10.94
C TRP A 187 1.14 -10.03 -12.18
N GLU A 188 2.02 -10.68 -12.96
CA GLU A 188 1.66 -11.32 -14.24
C GLU A 188 0.56 -12.38 -14.11
N SER A 189 0.48 -13.05 -12.95
CA SER A 189 -0.53 -14.07 -12.64
C SER A 189 -1.98 -13.53 -12.55
N PHE A 190 -2.16 -12.20 -12.50
CA PHE A 190 -3.44 -11.57 -12.18
C PHE A 190 -4.29 -11.17 -13.40
N GLY A 191 -3.76 -11.27 -14.64
CA GLY A 191 -4.53 -11.14 -15.88
C GLY A 191 -5.21 -9.78 -16.13
N ALA A 192 -5.60 -9.51 -17.38
CA ALA A 192 -6.24 -8.24 -17.75
C ALA A 192 -7.77 -8.28 -17.67
N ASP A 193 -8.38 -7.37 -16.90
CA ASP A 193 -9.84 -7.14 -16.87
C ASP A 193 -10.26 -6.15 -17.98
N ALA A 194 -11.32 -6.50 -18.72
CA ALA A 194 -11.89 -5.72 -19.82
C ALA A 194 -12.38 -4.31 -19.42
N ARG A 195 -12.70 -4.07 -18.14
CA ARG A 195 -13.07 -2.74 -17.62
C ARG A 195 -11.95 -1.71 -17.78
N HIS A 196 -10.70 -2.17 -17.88
CA HIS A 196 -9.54 -1.29 -17.90
C HIS A 196 -9.28 -0.63 -19.27
N GLU A 197 -9.73 -1.25 -20.37
CA GLU A 197 -9.44 -0.73 -21.71
C GLU A 197 -10.09 0.65 -21.96
N ALA A 198 -11.26 0.89 -21.37
CA ALA A 198 -11.99 2.15 -21.48
C ALA A 198 -11.22 3.36 -20.90
N VAL A 199 -10.37 3.14 -19.88
CA VAL A 199 -9.59 4.20 -19.23
C VAL A 199 -8.15 4.30 -19.73
N ARG A 200 -7.67 3.33 -20.51
CA ARG A 200 -6.29 3.27 -21.05
C ARG A 200 -5.90 4.57 -21.75
N ASN A 201 -6.73 5.04 -22.70
CA ASN A 201 -6.45 6.26 -23.47
C ASN A 201 -6.34 7.51 -22.59
N ALA A 202 -7.15 7.59 -21.52
CA ALA A 202 -7.08 8.71 -20.58
C ALA A 202 -5.78 8.67 -19.75
N LEU A 203 -5.35 7.48 -19.33
CA LEU A 203 -4.10 7.29 -18.59
C LEU A 203 -2.87 7.54 -19.47
N GLN A 204 -2.89 7.15 -20.75
CA GLN A 204 -1.82 7.48 -21.70
C GLN A 204 -1.66 9.00 -21.90
N LYS A 205 -2.77 9.72 -22.10
CA LYS A 205 -2.73 11.19 -22.17
C LYS A 205 -2.23 11.82 -20.86
N ARG A 206 -2.61 11.22 -19.72
CA ARG A 206 -2.16 11.68 -18.39
C ARG A 206 -0.66 11.44 -18.20
N LEU A 207 -0.15 10.28 -18.63
CA LEU A 207 1.25 9.91 -18.61
C LEU A 207 2.10 10.95 -19.34
N GLU A 208 1.73 11.26 -20.59
CA GLU A 208 2.38 12.31 -21.39
C GLU A 208 2.34 13.65 -20.67
N LYS A 209 1.14 14.08 -20.22
CA LYS A 209 0.98 15.33 -19.49
C LYS A 209 1.92 15.42 -18.29
N ASN A 210 2.03 14.37 -17.49
CA ASN A 210 2.90 14.34 -16.32
C ASN A 210 4.38 14.37 -16.69
N ARG A 211 4.81 13.73 -17.78
CA ARG A 211 6.21 13.80 -18.25
C ARG A 211 6.64 15.21 -18.64
N TYR A 212 5.72 15.99 -19.21
CA TYR A 212 5.99 17.36 -19.65
C TYR A 212 5.66 18.44 -18.62
N ARG A 213 5.26 18.07 -17.39
CA ARG A 213 5.08 19.05 -16.32
C ARG A 213 6.44 19.60 -15.90
N SER A 214 6.52 20.93 -15.75
CA SER A 214 7.69 21.59 -15.17
C SER A 214 7.84 21.28 -13.68
N GLU A 215 6.73 21.03 -12.98
CA GLU A 215 6.70 20.76 -11.55
C GLU A 215 5.72 19.65 -11.19
N VAL A 216 6.11 18.88 -10.18
CA VAL A 216 5.23 17.91 -9.50
C VAL A 216 4.07 18.65 -8.83
N PRO A 217 2.82 18.15 -8.94
CA PRO A 217 1.66 18.71 -8.24
C PRO A 217 1.92 18.88 -6.73
N GLU A 218 1.51 20.02 -6.17
CA GLU A 218 1.74 20.37 -4.76
C GLU A 218 1.32 19.28 -3.77
N VAL A 219 0.16 18.67 -4.03
CA VAL A 219 -0.40 17.57 -3.21
C VAL A 219 0.51 16.34 -3.08
N TYR A 220 1.50 16.16 -3.97
CA TYR A 220 2.43 15.04 -3.93
C TYR A 220 3.84 15.44 -3.44
N ARG A 221 4.17 16.73 -3.38
CA ARG A 221 5.55 17.21 -3.21
C ARG A 221 6.18 16.72 -1.92
N ASP A 222 5.50 16.90 -0.79
CA ASP A 222 6.05 16.55 0.52
C ASP A 222 6.30 15.05 0.63
N TYR A 223 5.34 14.23 0.21
CA TYR A 223 5.51 12.77 0.20
C TYR A 223 6.63 12.33 -0.73
N LEU A 224 6.73 12.89 -1.93
CA LEU A 224 7.76 12.52 -2.90
C LEU A 224 9.17 12.97 -2.46
N ALA A 225 9.27 14.10 -1.74
CA ALA A 225 10.53 14.51 -1.12
C ALA A 225 10.95 13.54 0.00
N ASP A 226 10.01 13.14 0.86
CA ASP A 226 10.25 12.13 1.90
C ASP A 226 10.62 10.77 1.28
N LEU A 227 9.95 10.36 0.20
CA LEU A 227 10.26 9.14 -0.56
C LEU A 227 11.68 9.19 -1.13
N GLU A 228 12.06 10.27 -1.83
CA GLU A 228 13.42 10.40 -2.38
C GLU A 228 14.47 10.38 -1.26
N SER A 229 14.24 11.13 -0.17
CA SER A 229 15.19 11.16 0.95
C SER A 229 15.33 9.81 1.62
N ALA A 230 14.24 9.06 1.80
CA ALA A 230 14.28 7.73 2.41
C ALA A 230 14.95 6.72 1.47
N MET A 231 14.63 6.74 0.18
CA MET A 231 15.21 5.83 -0.80
C MET A 231 16.71 6.00 -0.95
N ARG A 232 17.23 7.24 -0.92
CA ARG A 232 18.68 7.49 -0.92
C ARG A 232 19.35 6.82 0.28
N ARG A 233 18.82 7.04 1.49
CA ARG A 233 19.36 6.43 2.71
C ARG A 233 19.29 4.91 2.70
N ILE A 234 18.18 4.34 2.20
CA ILE A 234 18.04 2.90 2.03
C ILE A 234 19.10 2.40 1.05
N LEU A 235 19.24 3.02 -0.12
CA LEU A 235 20.19 2.61 -1.15
C LEU A 235 21.64 2.62 -0.65
N ASP A 236 21.99 3.59 0.19
CA ASP A 236 23.34 3.72 0.77
C ASP A 236 23.72 2.57 1.72
N ILE A 237 22.73 1.95 2.39
CA ILE A 237 22.98 0.96 3.46
C ILE A 237 22.36 -0.41 3.20
N GLN A 238 21.60 -0.57 2.13
CA GLN A 238 20.92 -1.84 1.85
C GLN A 238 21.93 -2.93 1.50
N ASN A 239 21.65 -4.17 1.93
CA ASN A 239 22.53 -5.31 1.71
C ASN A 239 21.82 -6.56 1.15
N THR A 240 20.59 -6.41 0.66
CA THR A 240 19.76 -7.54 0.21
C THR A 240 19.69 -7.66 -1.32
N TYR A 241 19.68 -6.53 -2.03
CA TYR A 241 19.60 -6.49 -3.49
C TYR A 241 20.95 -6.20 -4.14
N ARG A 242 21.21 -6.83 -5.28
CA ARG A 242 22.32 -6.48 -6.17
C ARG A 242 21.99 -5.21 -6.94
N GLU A 243 23.00 -4.58 -7.52
CA GLU A 243 22.87 -3.32 -8.28
C GLU A 243 21.80 -3.41 -9.38
N GLU A 244 21.71 -4.53 -10.08
CA GLU A 244 20.70 -4.78 -11.11
C GLU A 244 19.25 -4.86 -10.58
N ASP A 245 19.09 -5.19 -9.30
CA ASP A 245 17.80 -5.51 -8.68
C ASP A 245 17.34 -4.46 -7.65
N VAL A 246 18.14 -3.42 -7.37
CA VAL A 246 17.81 -2.42 -6.32
C VAL A 246 16.49 -1.69 -6.57
N HIS A 247 16.01 -1.63 -7.82
CA HIS A 247 14.70 -1.07 -8.16
C HIS A 247 13.54 -1.75 -7.43
N TYR A 248 13.68 -3.03 -7.01
CA TYR A 248 12.65 -3.74 -6.26
C TYR A 248 12.33 -3.12 -4.89
N LEU A 249 13.26 -2.34 -4.31
CA LEU A 249 12.99 -1.54 -3.12
C LEU A 249 11.91 -0.50 -3.40
N MET A 250 12.04 0.25 -4.49
CA MET A 250 11.04 1.24 -4.92
C MET A 250 9.71 0.56 -5.28
N VAL A 251 9.76 -0.55 -6.05
CA VAL A 251 8.57 -1.34 -6.42
C VAL A 251 7.79 -1.77 -5.18
N SER A 252 8.48 -2.28 -4.15
CA SER A 252 7.85 -2.69 -2.89
C SER A 252 7.16 -1.53 -2.18
N HIS A 253 7.78 -0.36 -2.12
CA HIS A 253 7.17 0.82 -1.48
C HIS A 253 5.97 1.37 -2.25
N ILE A 254 6.01 1.38 -3.58
CA ILE A 254 4.87 1.74 -4.43
C ILE A 254 3.71 0.76 -4.19
N HIS A 255 3.98 -0.55 -4.21
CA HIS A 255 2.96 -1.55 -3.95
C HIS A 255 2.32 -1.35 -2.56
N MET A 256 3.13 -1.07 -1.54
CA MET A 256 2.61 -0.86 -0.20
C MET A 256 1.72 0.40 -0.11
N LEU A 257 2.03 1.46 -0.86
CA LEU A 257 1.15 2.62 -0.96
C LEU A 257 -0.16 2.26 -1.68
N ASN A 258 -0.08 1.55 -2.81
CA ASN A 258 -1.23 1.08 -3.59
C ASN A 258 -2.17 0.21 -2.75
N ASN A 259 -1.61 -0.71 -1.96
CA ASN A 259 -2.35 -1.53 -1.00
C ASN A 259 -3.16 -0.68 0.00
N ARG A 260 -2.56 0.38 0.57
CA ARG A 260 -3.25 1.30 1.49
C ARG A 260 -4.41 2.03 0.81
N LEU A 261 -4.18 2.49 -0.42
CA LEU A 261 -5.19 3.15 -1.26
C LEU A 261 -6.33 2.21 -1.70
N GLY A 262 -6.18 0.90 -1.51
CA GLY A 262 -7.15 -0.11 -1.92
C GLY A 262 -7.07 -0.44 -3.41
N ILE A 263 -5.90 -0.26 -4.01
CA ILE A 263 -5.59 -0.72 -5.37
C ILE A 263 -5.15 -2.18 -5.26
N SER A 264 -5.78 -3.05 -6.05
CA SER A 264 -5.50 -4.48 -6.04
C SER A 264 -4.34 -4.84 -6.96
N PRO A 265 -3.68 -6.00 -6.76
CA PRO A 265 -2.65 -6.51 -7.67
C PRO A 265 -3.03 -6.50 -9.15
N GLU A 266 -4.26 -6.85 -9.51
CA GLU A 266 -4.78 -6.82 -10.89
C GLU A 266 -4.76 -5.40 -11.46
N ASN A 267 -5.14 -4.42 -10.64
CA ASN A 267 -5.13 -3.02 -11.03
C ASN A 267 -3.69 -2.50 -11.18
N GLU A 268 -2.78 -2.90 -10.30
CA GLU A 268 -1.36 -2.55 -10.39
C GLU A 268 -0.70 -3.17 -11.64
N HIS A 269 -1.05 -4.40 -11.98
CA HIS A 269 -0.65 -5.07 -13.22
C HIS A 269 -1.11 -4.28 -14.45
N PHE A 270 -2.38 -3.87 -14.49
CA PHE A 270 -2.88 -3.05 -15.58
C PHE A 270 -2.18 -1.69 -15.67
N LEU A 271 -2.04 -0.98 -14.54
CA LEU A 271 -1.41 0.34 -14.50
C LEU A 271 0.05 0.29 -14.98
N SER A 272 0.82 -0.71 -14.54
CA SER A 272 2.20 -0.90 -15.00
C SER A 272 2.28 -1.17 -16.51
N GLY A 273 1.32 -1.90 -17.08
CA GLY A 273 1.21 -2.14 -18.52
C GLY A 273 1.00 -0.88 -19.35
N ILE A 274 0.43 0.21 -18.79
CA ILE A 274 0.30 1.49 -19.49
C ILE A 274 1.66 2.12 -19.79
N PHE A 275 2.63 1.97 -18.89
CA PHE A 275 3.98 2.50 -19.06
C PHE A 275 4.76 1.73 -20.14
N LEU A 276 4.45 0.44 -20.32
CA LEU A 276 5.09 -0.45 -21.30
C LEU A 276 4.50 -0.35 -22.71
N ALA A 277 3.26 0.13 -22.86
CA ALA A 277 2.55 0.19 -24.14
C ALA A 277 3.17 1.12 -25.20
N LYS A 278 4.29 1.79 -24.91
CA LYS A 278 5.04 2.64 -25.84
C LYS A 278 5.69 1.89 -27.02
N GLY A 279 5.75 0.56 -27.00
CA GLY A 279 6.35 -0.24 -28.08
C GLY A 279 5.41 -0.68 -29.20
N ALA A 280 4.08 -0.60 -29.03
CA ALA A 280 3.12 -1.24 -29.96
C ALA A 280 2.48 -0.30 -31.00
N ALA A 281 2.83 0.99 -31.00
CA ALA A 281 2.23 1.99 -31.88
C ALA A 281 3.18 2.47 -33.00
N ALA A 282 4.09 1.61 -33.45
CA ALA A 282 4.95 1.87 -34.60
C ALA A 282 5.13 0.60 -35.45
N VAL A 283 4.04 0.08 -36.03
CA VAL A 283 4.02 -0.74 -37.26
C VAL A 283 2.81 -0.35 -38.08
#